data_AF-A0A937Q8J7-F1
#
_entry.id   AF-A0A937Q8J7-F1
#
_cell.length_a   1.000
_cell.length_b   1.000
_cell.length_c   1.000
_cell.angle_alpha   90.00
_cell.angle_beta   90.00
_cell.angle_gamma   90.00
#
_symmetry.space_group_name_H-M   'P 1'
#
loop_
_entity.id
_entity.type
_entity.pdbx_description
1 polymer ?
#
loop_
_entity_poly.entity_id
_entity_poly.type
_entity_poly.pdbx_seq_one_letter_code
_entity_poly.pdbx_strand_id
1 'polypeptide(L)'
;MSHINEALKKAQKERDARYLKYGAALAMSGKEKGVFRGKTIWWSLLLFILIVIALVSYSSLDSRDRQTPVTSELRYEEPTPAPQPAGMNNAKALYDSARVFYQSGRLQRARRLYQETLRLDPSYVDALNNLGVIYIHEKDFLAAQRSFEKAIRLNPGYVDPYYNLACLFAIKGEAKESLAHLRKAVSLEKEVREWAQRDTDLGNLRSMPEFEEIVGGKGRGGAVEE
;
A
#
# COMPACT_ATOMS: atom_id res chain seq x y z
N MET A 1 -8.39 -3.39 18.89
CA MET A 1 -8.75 -3.05 17.49
C MET A 1 -7.65 -3.62 16.61
N SER A 2 -7.97 -4.23 15.46
CA SER A 2 -6.95 -4.83 14.58
C SER A 2 -5.90 -3.81 14.16
N HIS A 3 -4.63 -4.09 14.44
CA HIS A 3 -3.51 -3.19 14.13
C HIS A 3 -3.43 -2.88 12.62
N ILE A 4 -3.81 -3.85 11.79
CA ILE A 4 -3.87 -3.73 10.33
C ILE A 4 -4.98 -2.76 9.91
N ASN A 5 -6.13 -2.79 10.60
CA ASN A 5 -7.31 -2.01 10.25
C ASN A 5 -7.34 -0.62 10.90
N GLU A 6 -6.74 -0.43 12.07
CA GLU A 6 -6.85 0.80 12.85
C GLU A 6 -6.02 1.96 12.27
N ALA A 7 -4.78 1.69 11.85
CA ALA A 7 -3.95 2.69 11.17
C ALA A 7 -4.59 3.14 9.84
N LEU A 8 -5.18 2.19 9.11
CA LEU A 8 -5.86 2.47 7.85
C LEU A 8 -7.16 3.25 8.05
N LYS A 9 -8.00 2.84 9.02
CA LYS A 9 -9.25 3.54 9.35
C LYS A 9 -8.99 4.95 9.85
N LYS A 10 -7.95 5.15 10.66
CA LYS A 10 -7.54 6.48 11.12
C LYS A 10 -7.10 7.36 9.94
N ALA A 11 -6.25 6.83 9.07
CA ALA A 11 -5.80 7.54 7.86
C ALA A 11 -6.96 7.87 6.90
N GLN A 12 -7.91 6.94 6.70
CA GLN A 12 -9.12 7.17 5.91
C GLN A 12 -10.01 8.24 6.53
N LYS A 13 -10.28 8.15 7.84
CA LYS A 13 -11.09 9.13 8.58
C LYS A 13 -10.51 10.54 8.51
N GLU A 14 -9.19 10.68 8.67
CA GLU A 14 -8.49 11.97 8.57
C GLU A 14 -8.46 12.54 7.14
N ARG A 15 -8.45 11.69 6.12
CA ARG A 15 -8.56 12.09 4.71
C ARG A 15 -9.98 12.56 4.40
N ASP A 16 -10.99 11.79 4.78
CA ASP A 16 -12.38 12.09 4.48
C ASP A 16 -12.84 13.38 5.21
N ALA A 17 -12.35 13.61 6.44
CA ALA A 17 -12.53 14.87 7.15
C ALA A 17 -11.89 16.07 6.43
N ARG A 18 -10.70 15.89 5.82
CA ARG A 18 -10.06 16.92 5.00
C ARG A 18 -10.88 17.23 3.74
N TYR A 19 -11.39 16.22 3.03
CA TYR A 19 -12.21 16.42 1.83
C TYR A 19 -13.55 17.12 2.11
N LEU A 20 -14.22 16.82 3.22
CA LEU A 20 -15.45 17.50 3.64
C LEU A 20 -15.22 19.00 3.90
N LYS A 21 -14.06 19.37 4.45
CA LYS A 21 -13.67 20.77 4.70
C LYS A 21 -13.48 21.57 3.40
N TYR A 22 -12.99 20.93 2.33
CA TYR A 22 -12.84 21.56 1.01
C TYR A 22 -14.15 21.60 0.20
N GLY A 23 -15.00 20.58 0.34
CA GLY A 23 -16.33 20.56 -0.32
C GLY A 23 -17.27 21.68 0.17
N ALA A 24 -17.24 21.98 1.46
CA ALA A 24 -18.00 23.09 2.04
C ALA A 24 -17.48 24.48 1.59
N ALA A 25 -16.17 24.61 1.36
CA ALA A 25 -15.56 25.85 0.87
C ALA A 25 -15.91 26.15 -0.60
N LEU A 26 -16.05 25.11 -1.43
CA LEU A 26 -16.44 25.25 -2.85
C LEU A 26 -17.93 25.58 -3.04
N ALA A 27 -18.81 25.12 -2.15
CA ALA A 27 -20.24 25.44 -2.19
C ALA A 27 -20.55 26.91 -1.81
N MET A 28 -19.62 27.62 -1.18
CA MET A 28 -19.79 29.00 -0.71
C MET A 28 -19.33 30.07 -1.73
N SER A 29 -18.79 29.67 -2.90
CA SER A 29 -18.19 30.60 -3.89
C SER A 29 -18.95 30.65 -5.23
N GLY A 30 -20.26 30.42 -5.24
CA GLY A 30 -21.07 30.43 -6.46
C GLY A 30 -22.32 31.28 -6.35
N LYS A 31 -22.18 32.61 -6.28
CA LYS A 31 -23.30 33.53 -6.36
C LYS A 31 -23.00 34.68 -7.33
N GLU A 32 -23.22 34.44 -8.62
CA GLU A 32 -23.42 35.52 -9.58
C GLU A 32 -24.65 35.25 -10.44
N LYS A 33 -25.55 36.24 -10.47
CA LYS A 33 -26.69 36.34 -11.38
C LYS A 33 -26.24 37.14 -12.60
N GLY A 34 -26.53 36.70 -13.81
CA GLY A 34 -26.22 37.48 -15.02
C GLY A 34 -26.76 36.88 -16.31
N VAL A 35 -27.93 37.38 -16.71
CA VAL A 35 -28.63 37.29 -18.01
C VAL A 35 -27.72 37.09 -19.23
N PHE A 36 -28.00 36.10 -20.09
CA PHE A 36 -27.44 36.10 -21.45
C PHE A 36 -28.45 35.64 -22.53
N ARG A 37 -28.85 36.61 -23.36
CA ARG A 37 -29.74 36.49 -24.53
C ARG A 37 -29.06 35.67 -25.62
N GLY A 38 -29.82 34.85 -26.35
CA GLY A 38 -29.40 33.76 -27.25
C GLY A 38 -28.43 34.02 -28.42
N LYS A 39 -27.56 35.06 -28.39
CA LYS A 39 -26.48 35.26 -29.37
C LYS A 39 -25.16 34.55 -29.00
N THR A 40 -24.79 34.36 -27.72
CA THR A 40 -23.52 33.67 -27.38
C THR A 40 -23.51 32.20 -27.73
N ILE A 41 -24.64 31.52 -27.62
CA ILE A 41 -24.74 30.08 -27.94
C ILE A 41 -24.38 29.87 -29.41
N TRP A 42 -24.80 30.78 -30.29
CA TRP A 42 -24.48 30.75 -31.72
C TRP A 42 -22.99 31.02 -31.99
N TRP A 43 -22.38 31.96 -31.27
CA TRP A 43 -20.94 32.23 -31.37
C TRP A 43 -20.07 31.10 -30.80
N SER A 44 -20.49 30.43 -29.72
CA SER A 44 -19.78 29.27 -29.16
C SER A 44 -19.85 28.04 -30.08
N LEU A 45 -21.01 27.81 -30.72
CA LEU A 45 -21.17 26.76 -31.73
C LEU A 45 -20.31 27.03 -32.97
N LEU A 46 -20.25 28.29 -33.44
CA LEU A 46 -19.40 28.67 -34.57
C LEU A 46 -17.91 28.45 -34.25
N LEU A 47 -17.45 28.86 -33.07
CA LEU A 47 -16.06 28.68 -32.63
C LEU A 47 -15.67 27.20 -32.51
N PHE A 48 -16.57 26.37 -31.97
CA PHE A 48 -16.35 24.93 -31.85
C PHE A 48 -16.21 24.26 -33.23
N ILE A 49 -17.06 24.64 -34.20
CA ILE A 49 -16.98 24.13 -35.57
C ILE A 49 -15.65 24.51 -36.24
N LEU A 50 -15.17 25.74 -36.03
CA LEU A 50 -13.86 26.18 -36.55
C LEU A 50 -12.68 25.40 -35.97
N ILE A 51 -12.72 25.06 -34.68
CA ILE A 51 -11.68 24.26 -34.02
C ILE A 51 -11.65 22.83 -34.60
N VAL A 52 -12.82 22.23 -34.85
CA VAL A 52 -12.90 20.88 -35.44
C VAL A 52 -12.37 20.88 -36.88
N ILE A 53 -12.70 21.90 -37.69
CA ILE A 53 -12.18 22.03 -39.05
C ILE A 53 -10.65 22.22 -39.05
N ALA A 54 -10.10 23.00 -38.11
CA ALA A 54 -8.67 23.17 -37.96
C ALA A 54 -7.96 21.86 -37.58
N LEU A 55 -8.54 21.05 -36.68
CA LEU A 55 -7.98 19.75 -36.28
C LEU A 55 -7.99 18.72 -37.41
N VAL A 56 -9.05 18.68 -38.22
CA VAL A 56 -9.15 17.80 -39.40
C VAL A 56 -8.19 18.25 -40.52
N SER A 57 -7.96 19.56 -40.65
CA SER A 57 -6.99 20.11 -41.60
C SER A 57 -5.55 19.82 -41.16
N TYR A 58 -5.29 19.86 -39.85
CA TYR A 58 -3.97 19.57 -39.27
C TYR A 58 -3.61 18.09 -39.40
N SER A 59 -4.57 17.18 -39.23
CA SER A 59 -4.31 15.74 -39.41
C SER A 59 -4.17 15.30 -40.88
N SER A 60 -4.58 16.13 -41.85
CA SER A 60 -4.47 15.84 -43.29
C SER A 60 -3.17 16.39 -43.92
N LEU A 61 -2.40 17.20 -43.18
CA LEU A 61 -1.13 17.79 -43.64
C LEU A 61 0.13 17.11 -43.07
N ASP A 62 0.03 16.31 -42.02
CA ASP A 62 1.17 15.61 -41.40
C ASP A 62 1.36 14.18 -41.96
N SER A 63 1.18 14.03 -43.27
CA SER A 63 1.41 12.75 -43.96
C SER A 63 1.95 13.00 -45.35
N ARG A 64 3.10 13.67 -45.44
CA ARG A 64 3.96 13.65 -46.64
C ARG A 64 5.38 14.09 -46.28
N ASP A 65 6.26 13.09 -46.36
CA ASP A 65 7.63 13.20 -46.86
C ASP A 65 8.74 13.61 -45.86
N ARG A 66 9.60 12.66 -45.45
CA ARG A 66 11.00 12.50 -45.96
C ARG A 66 11.94 11.74 -45.01
N GLN A 67 12.81 10.94 -45.63
CA GLN A 67 13.96 10.26 -45.05
C GLN A 67 15.14 11.21 -44.72
N THR A 68 15.72 11.03 -43.52
CA THR A 68 17.15 11.11 -43.07
C THR A 68 17.95 12.43 -43.24
N PRO A 69 18.92 12.75 -42.36
CA PRO A 69 20.25 12.10 -42.37
C PRO A 69 20.81 11.73 -40.98
N VAL A 70 21.68 10.71 -40.98
CA VAL A 70 22.58 10.35 -39.87
C VAL A 70 23.61 11.47 -39.68
N THR A 71 23.74 12.01 -38.47
CA THR A 71 24.95 12.74 -38.03
C THR A 71 25.27 12.40 -36.58
N SER A 72 26.55 12.12 -36.38
CA SER A 72 27.23 11.65 -35.18
C SER A 72 27.66 12.81 -34.29
N GLU A 73 27.25 12.88 -33.03
CA GLU A 73 27.94 13.73 -32.03
C GLU A 73 27.91 13.15 -30.60
N LEU A 74 29.14 13.01 -30.08
CA LEU A 74 29.62 13.29 -28.72
C LEU A 74 29.02 12.52 -27.52
N ARG A 75 29.70 11.39 -27.23
CA ARG A 75 29.74 10.76 -25.91
C ARG A 75 30.52 11.64 -24.94
N TYR A 76 29.85 12.17 -23.92
CA TYR A 76 30.50 12.64 -22.70
C TYR A 76 30.60 11.45 -21.72
N GLU A 77 31.82 11.00 -21.43
CA GLU A 77 32.11 10.09 -20.32
C GLU A 77 32.40 10.93 -19.07
N GLU A 78 31.49 10.91 -18.09
CA GLU A 78 31.85 11.26 -16.72
C GLU A 78 32.75 10.16 -16.14
N PRO A 79 33.73 10.50 -15.28
CA PRO A 79 34.59 9.50 -14.65
C PRO A 79 33.73 8.57 -13.82
N THR A 80 33.85 7.27 -14.07
CA THR A 80 33.08 6.22 -13.41
C THR A 80 33.28 6.29 -11.89
N PRO A 81 32.23 6.53 -11.07
CA PRO A 81 32.28 6.03 -9.72
C PRO A 81 32.29 4.50 -9.82
N ALA A 82 33.13 3.84 -9.01
CA ALA A 82 33.16 2.37 -8.93
C ALA A 82 31.74 1.78 -8.91
N PRO A 83 31.48 0.62 -9.54
CA PRO A 83 30.13 0.06 -9.64
C PRO A 83 29.57 -0.21 -8.24
N GLN A 84 28.71 0.69 -7.78
CA GLN A 84 27.84 0.48 -6.64
C GLN A 84 26.58 -0.22 -7.14
N PRO A 85 26.01 -1.21 -6.42
CA PRO A 85 24.88 -2.01 -6.90
C PRO A 85 23.62 -1.13 -7.08
N ALA A 86 23.45 -0.59 -8.29
CA ALA A 86 22.43 0.40 -8.65
C ALA A 86 20.97 -0.08 -8.48
N GLY A 87 20.74 -1.38 -8.21
CA GLY A 87 19.43 -1.93 -7.89
C GLY A 87 18.98 -1.70 -6.43
N MET A 88 19.90 -1.69 -5.46
CA MET A 88 19.57 -1.67 -4.03
C MET A 88 19.08 -0.28 -3.56
N ASN A 89 19.74 0.79 -4.00
CA ASN A 89 19.33 2.15 -3.66
C ASN A 89 17.97 2.51 -4.26
N ASN A 90 17.67 1.99 -5.45
CA ASN A 90 16.38 2.18 -6.10
C ASN A 90 15.26 1.37 -5.42
N ALA A 91 15.52 0.14 -4.98
CA ALA A 91 14.54 -0.68 -4.25
C ALA A 91 14.13 -0.02 -2.93
N LYS A 92 15.10 0.46 -2.15
CA LYS A 92 14.81 1.15 -0.87
C LYS A 92 13.98 2.43 -1.09
N ALA A 93 14.31 3.24 -2.09
CA ALA A 93 13.55 4.46 -2.39
C ALA A 93 12.09 4.16 -2.80
N LEU A 94 11.89 3.11 -3.61
CA LEU A 94 10.55 2.63 -3.98
C LEU A 94 9.78 2.12 -2.76
N TYR A 95 10.43 1.37 -1.86
CA TYR A 95 9.85 0.91 -0.61
C TYR A 95 9.42 2.08 0.28
N ASP A 96 10.28 3.09 0.45
CA ASP A 96 10.00 4.26 1.27
C ASP A 96 8.79 5.03 0.71
N SER A 97 8.71 5.19 -0.62
CA SER A 97 7.53 5.76 -1.29
C SER A 97 6.28 4.90 -1.07
N ALA A 98 6.38 3.58 -1.26
CA ALA A 98 5.28 2.65 -1.05
C ALA A 98 4.71 2.76 0.36
N ARG A 99 5.57 2.87 1.37
CA ARG A 99 5.20 3.05 2.77
C ARG A 99 4.45 4.35 3.02
N VAL A 100 4.85 5.46 2.41
CA VAL A 100 4.10 6.74 2.47
C VAL A 100 2.70 6.60 1.85
N PHE A 101 2.60 5.92 0.70
CA PHE A 101 1.30 5.64 0.07
C PHE A 101 0.42 4.72 0.93
N TYR A 102 1.02 3.72 1.56
CA TYR A 102 0.34 2.78 2.46
C TYR A 102 -0.23 3.51 3.68
N GLN A 103 0.59 4.31 4.37
CA GLN A 103 0.18 5.13 5.51
C GLN A 103 -0.90 6.15 5.15
N SER A 104 -0.94 6.62 3.89
CA SER A 104 -1.97 7.52 3.37
C SER A 104 -3.26 6.79 2.94
N GLY A 105 -3.37 5.48 3.16
CA GLY A 105 -4.52 4.66 2.74
C GLY A 105 -4.63 4.46 1.22
N ARG A 106 -3.63 4.85 0.43
CA ARG A 106 -3.60 4.69 -1.03
C ARG A 106 -3.05 3.31 -1.41
N LEU A 107 -3.74 2.27 -0.97
CA LEU A 107 -3.29 0.88 -1.01
C LEU A 107 -2.92 0.40 -2.43
N GLN A 108 -3.68 0.79 -3.45
CA GLN A 108 -3.38 0.41 -4.84
C GLN A 108 -2.06 0.97 -5.37
N ARG A 109 -1.69 2.19 -4.94
CA ARG A 109 -0.39 2.78 -5.29
C ARG A 109 0.74 2.12 -4.48
N ALA A 110 0.52 1.91 -3.19
CA ALA A 110 1.47 1.21 -2.33
C ALA A 110 1.78 -0.20 -2.86
N ARG A 111 0.75 -0.95 -3.26
CA ARG A 111 0.86 -2.29 -3.85
C ARG A 111 1.79 -2.32 -5.05
N ARG A 112 1.58 -1.42 -6.01
CA ARG A 112 2.43 -1.34 -7.22
C ARG A 112 3.89 -1.04 -6.87
N LEU A 113 4.12 -0.11 -5.95
CA LEU A 113 5.48 0.26 -5.55
C LEU A 113 6.17 -0.84 -4.73
N TYR A 114 5.45 -1.58 -3.88
CA TYR A 114 6.00 -2.77 -3.21
C TYR A 114 6.31 -3.88 -4.22
N GLN A 115 5.46 -4.11 -5.23
CA GLN A 115 5.74 -5.07 -6.30
C GLN A 115 6.98 -4.66 -7.11
N GLU A 116 7.15 -3.37 -7.40
CA GLU A 116 8.34 -2.87 -8.08
C GLU A 116 9.60 -2.96 -7.21
N THR A 117 9.48 -2.68 -5.91
CA THR A 117 10.55 -2.94 -4.92
C THR A 117 11.00 -4.39 -5.01
N LEU A 118 10.05 -5.33 -5.00
CA LEU A 118 10.32 -6.77 -5.07
C LEU A 118 10.79 -7.26 -6.43
N ARG A 119 10.57 -6.49 -7.50
CA ARG A 119 11.16 -6.74 -8.82
C ARG A 119 12.64 -6.37 -8.84
N LEU A 120 13.03 -5.31 -8.14
CA LEU A 120 14.43 -4.88 -8.02
C LEU A 120 15.19 -5.70 -6.98
N ASP A 121 14.55 -5.98 -5.85
CA ASP A 121 15.08 -6.80 -4.77
C ASP A 121 14.01 -7.82 -4.31
N PRO A 122 14.03 -9.04 -4.87
CA PRO A 122 13.11 -10.10 -4.48
C PRO A 122 13.25 -10.57 -3.04
N SER A 123 14.31 -10.14 -2.33
CA SER A 123 14.62 -10.49 -0.95
C SER A 123 14.21 -9.41 0.07
N TYR A 124 13.62 -8.29 -0.38
CA TYR A 124 13.23 -7.18 0.49
C TYR A 124 12.09 -7.58 1.44
N VAL A 125 12.46 -8.02 2.64
CA VAL A 125 11.57 -8.68 3.60
C VAL A 125 10.40 -7.78 4.04
N ASP A 126 10.66 -6.50 4.34
CA ASP A 126 9.61 -5.56 4.75
C ASP A 126 8.57 -5.33 3.65
N ALA A 127 9.00 -5.35 2.38
CA ALA A 127 8.11 -5.17 1.24
C ALA A 127 7.21 -6.39 1.05
N LEU A 128 7.75 -7.61 1.24
CA LEU A 128 6.94 -8.84 1.26
C LEU A 128 5.90 -8.82 2.37
N ASN A 129 6.29 -8.42 3.58
CA ASN A 129 5.37 -8.30 4.72
C ASN A 129 4.25 -7.30 4.44
N ASN A 130 4.59 -6.07 4.06
CA ASN A 130 3.60 -5.03 3.79
C ASN A 130 2.69 -5.34 2.59
N LEU A 131 3.23 -5.99 1.55
CA LEU A 131 2.43 -6.48 0.42
C LEU A 131 1.45 -7.57 0.87
N GLY A 132 1.87 -8.48 1.76
CA GLY A 132 1.00 -9.48 2.36
C GLY A 132 -0.18 -8.86 3.12
N VAL A 133 0.08 -7.79 3.89
CA VAL A 133 -0.99 -7.06 4.60
C VAL A 133 -1.99 -6.40 3.64
N ILE A 134 -1.51 -5.84 2.53
CA ILE A 134 -2.39 -5.32 1.48
C ILE A 134 -3.27 -6.45 0.91
N TYR A 135 -2.70 -7.63 0.65
CA TYR A 135 -3.47 -8.78 0.15
C TYR A 135 -4.54 -9.27 1.13
N ILE A 136 -4.29 -9.21 2.45
CA ILE A 136 -5.34 -9.45 3.47
C ILE A 136 -6.51 -8.49 3.26
N HIS A 137 -6.23 -7.19 3.11
CA HIS A 137 -7.27 -6.18 2.91
C HIS A 137 -8.04 -6.39 1.59
N GLU A 138 -7.39 -6.92 0.56
CA GLU A 138 -8.00 -7.30 -0.72
C GLU A 138 -8.72 -8.66 -0.67
N LYS A 139 -8.66 -9.37 0.47
CA LYS A 139 -9.15 -10.74 0.66
C LYS A 139 -8.46 -11.78 -0.24
N ASP A 140 -7.30 -11.45 -0.80
CA ASP A 140 -6.43 -12.41 -1.49
C ASP A 140 -5.55 -13.13 -0.46
N PHE A 141 -6.18 -14.00 0.33
CA PHE A 141 -5.54 -14.71 1.42
C PHE A 141 -4.40 -15.62 0.94
N LEU A 142 -4.49 -16.15 -0.28
CA LEU A 142 -3.47 -17.02 -0.85
C LEU A 142 -2.21 -16.22 -1.23
N ALA A 143 -2.36 -15.02 -1.80
CA ALA A 143 -1.22 -14.14 -2.06
C ALA A 143 -0.62 -13.57 -0.77
N ALA A 144 -1.45 -13.27 0.23
CA ALA A 144 -1.01 -12.84 1.55
C ALA A 144 -0.12 -13.91 2.21
N GLN A 145 -0.62 -15.14 2.31
CA GLN A 145 0.11 -16.27 2.89
C GLN A 145 1.45 -16.48 2.20
N ARG A 146 1.47 -16.55 0.86
CA ARG A 146 2.71 -16.72 0.09
C ARG A 146 3.74 -15.62 0.35
N SER A 147 3.29 -14.38 0.53
CA SER A 147 4.15 -13.24 0.81
C SER A 147 4.79 -13.35 2.20
N PHE A 148 4.00 -13.66 3.23
CA PHE A 148 4.52 -13.85 4.58
C PHE A 148 5.44 -15.07 4.71
N GLU A 149 5.08 -16.20 4.11
CA GLU A 149 5.95 -17.39 4.11
C GLU A 149 7.28 -17.13 3.40
N LYS A 150 7.28 -16.33 2.31
CA LYS A 150 8.52 -15.91 1.67
C LYS A 150 9.34 -15.00 2.57
N ALA A 151 8.71 -14.04 3.27
CA ALA A 151 9.39 -13.19 4.25
C ALA A 151 10.04 -14.01 5.38
N ILE A 152 9.34 -15.03 5.90
CA ILE A 152 9.84 -15.96 6.92
C ILE A 152 11.04 -16.77 6.41
N ARG A 153 10.98 -17.29 5.18
CA ARG A 153 12.10 -18.04 4.60
C ARG A 153 13.36 -17.19 4.47
N LEU A 154 13.21 -15.90 4.16
CA LEU A 154 14.32 -14.97 4.00
C LEU A 154 14.86 -14.46 5.33
N ASN A 155 13.98 -14.22 6.31
CA ASN A 155 14.36 -13.83 7.66
C ASN A 155 13.49 -14.54 8.71
N PRO A 156 13.93 -15.70 9.23
CA PRO A 156 13.20 -16.46 10.25
C PRO A 156 13.09 -15.76 11.62
N GLY A 157 13.85 -14.67 11.83
CA GLY A 157 13.79 -13.85 13.04
C GLY A 157 12.81 -12.68 12.94
N TYR A 158 12.22 -12.43 11.76
CA TYR A 158 11.30 -11.32 11.59
C TYR A 158 9.91 -11.68 12.13
N VAL A 159 9.45 -10.94 13.14
CA VAL A 159 8.23 -11.28 13.90
C VAL A 159 6.95 -10.99 13.13
N ASP A 160 6.89 -9.85 12.41
CA ASP A 160 5.66 -9.39 11.76
C ASP A 160 5.01 -10.44 10.84
N PRO A 161 5.73 -11.16 9.96
CA PRO A 161 5.13 -12.19 9.11
C PRO A 161 4.50 -13.35 9.88
N TYR A 162 5.09 -13.77 11.02
CA TYR A 162 4.50 -14.81 11.86
C TYR A 162 3.21 -14.31 12.51
N TYR A 163 3.22 -13.08 13.05
CA TYR A 163 2.02 -12.48 13.64
C TYR A 163 0.92 -12.27 12.59
N ASN A 164 1.28 -11.79 11.40
CA ASN A 164 0.33 -11.58 10.31
C ASN A 164 -0.25 -12.90 9.78
N LEU A 165 0.53 -13.99 9.74
CA LEU A 165 -0.01 -15.32 9.46
C LEU A 165 -0.98 -15.78 10.55
N ALA A 166 -0.68 -15.53 11.82
CA ALA A 166 -1.62 -15.85 12.91
C ALA A 166 -2.95 -15.13 12.71
N CYS A 167 -2.95 -13.83 12.42
CA CYS A 167 -4.16 -13.07 12.13
C CYS A 167 -4.88 -13.59 10.87
N LEU A 168 -4.14 -13.89 9.79
CA LEU A 168 -4.70 -14.45 8.56
C LEU A 168 -5.44 -15.77 8.81
N PHE A 169 -4.81 -16.70 9.52
CA PHE A 169 -5.40 -18.00 9.84
C PHE A 169 -6.60 -17.86 10.80
N ALA A 170 -6.54 -16.93 11.76
CA ALA A 170 -7.68 -16.63 12.63
C ALA A 170 -8.87 -16.10 11.83
N ILE A 171 -8.66 -15.17 10.89
CA ILE A 171 -9.70 -14.66 9.98
C ILE A 171 -10.32 -15.78 9.13
N LYS A 172 -9.53 -16.79 8.73
CA LYS A 172 -10.01 -17.98 8.00
C LYS A 172 -10.71 -19.01 8.89
N GLY A 173 -10.66 -18.86 10.21
CA GLY A 173 -11.18 -19.86 11.17
C GLY A 173 -10.25 -21.07 11.39
N GLU A 174 -9.02 -21.00 10.90
CA GLU A 174 -7.99 -22.05 10.99
C GLU A 174 -7.20 -21.88 12.29
N ALA A 175 -7.84 -22.22 13.41
CA ALA A 175 -7.33 -21.91 14.75
C ALA A 175 -6.00 -22.59 15.09
N LYS A 176 -5.79 -23.84 14.64
CA LYS A 176 -4.58 -24.62 14.93
C LYS A 176 -3.34 -23.96 14.32
N GLU A 177 -3.43 -23.59 13.05
CA GLU A 177 -2.40 -22.89 12.29
C GLU A 177 -2.14 -21.50 12.89
N SER A 178 -3.21 -20.78 13.23
CA SER A 178 -3.09 -19.47 13.86
C SER A 178 -2.30 -19.52 15.18
N LEU A 179 -2.67 -20.42 16.09
CA LEU A 179 -1.98 -20.60 17.37
C LEU A 179 -0.52 -21.03 17.20
N ALA A 180 -0.21 -21.85 16.18
CA ALA A 180 1.16 -22.23 15.88
C ALA A 180 2.03 -21.03 15.50
N HIS A 181 1.53 -20.17 14.60
CA HIS A 181 2.22 -18.96 14.19
C HIS A 181 2.30 -17.91 15.31
N LEU A 182 1.24 -17.76 16.10
CA LEU A 182 1.24 -16.86 17.26
C LEU A 182 2.27 -17.27 18.30
N ARG A 183 2.36 -18.57 18.62
CA ARG A 183 3.37 -19.11 19.53
C ARG A 183 4.79 -18.79 19.05
N LYS A 184 5.04 -18.93 17.73
CA LYS A 184 6.33 -18.57 17.14
C LYS A 184 6.62 -17.07 17.25
N ALA A 185 5.66 -16.20 16.94
CA ALA A 185 5.81 -14.76 17.10
C ALA A 185 6.15 -14.38 18.57
N VAL A 186 5.40 -14.92 19.54
CA VAL A 186 5.64 -14.69 20.98
C VAL A 186 7.00 -15.23 21.46
N SER A 187 7.51 -16.30 20.84
CA SER A 187 8.85 -16.82 21.14
C SER A 187 9.98 -15.92 20.65
N LEU A 188 9.73 -15.12 19.61
CA LEU A 188 10.71 -14.18 19.05
C LEU A 188 10.68 -12.85 19.79
N GLU A 189 9.48 -12.32 20.05
CA GLU A 189 9.25 -11.08 20.79
C GLU A 189 8.15 -11.27 21.84
N LYS A 190 8.45 -11.00 23.11
CA LYS A 190 7.53 -11.26 24.21
C LYS A 190 6.35 -10.28 24.23
N GLU A 191 6.57 -9.09 23.68
CA GLU A 191 5.65 -7.97 23.56
C GLU A 191 4.44 -8.31 22.66
N VAL A 192 4.60 -9.29 21.76
CA VAL A 192 3.51 -9.82 20.91
C VAL A 192 2.31 -10.28 21.75
N ARG A 193 2.53 -10.73 22.99
CA ARG A 193 1.44 -11.11 23.91
C ARG A 193 0.43 -9.97 24.10
N GLU A 194 0.92 -8.75 24.31
CA GLU A 194 0.07 -7.58 24.54
C GLU A 194 -0.67 -7.13 23.28
N TRP A 195 -0.05 -7.30 22.11
CA TRP A 195 -0.69 -7.03 20.82
C TRP A 195 -1.83 -8.02 20.59
N ALA A 196 -1.54 -9.31 20.78
CA ALA A 196 -2.49 -10.40 20.54
C ALA A 196 -3.73 -10.31 21.43
N GLN A 197 -3.58 -9.94 22.70
CA GLN A 197 -4.71 -9.75 23.62
C GLN A 197 -5.68 -8.65 23.16
N ARG A 198 -5.18 -7.61 22.48
CA ARG A 198 -5.97 -6.44 22.06
C ARG A 198 -6.43 -6.50 20.61
N ASP A 199 -5.80 -7.34 19.80
CA ASP A 199 -6.11 -7.48 18.38
C ASP A 199 -7.46 -8.16 18.19
N THR A 200 -8.30 -7.57 17.34
CA THR A 200 -9.63 -8.10 17.04
C THR A 200 -9.59 -9.26 16.06
N ASP A 201 -8.54 -9.36 15.24
CA ASP A 201 -8.42 -10.42 14.24
C ASP A 201 -8.21 -11.79 14.89
N LEU A 202 -7.67 -11.82 16.12
CA LEU A 202 -7.52 -13.01 16.96
C LEU A 202 -8.70 -13.24 17.91
N GLY A 203 -9.79 -12.49 17.76
CA GLY A 203 -10.92 -12.49 18.69
C GLY A 203 -11.58 -13.86 18.87
N ASN A 204 -11.63 -14.67 17.82
CA ASN A 204 -12.18 -16.03 17.84
C ASN A 204 -11.31 -17.04 18.58
N LEU A 205 -10.06 -16.69 18.94
CA LEU A 205 -9.16 -17.58 19.67
C LEU A 205 -9.17 -17.32 21.18
N ARG A 206 -9.70 -16.18 21.64
CA ARG A 206 -9.58 -15.73 23.04
C ARG A 206 -10.22 -16.66 24.07
N SER A 207 -11.21 -17.46 23.67
CA SER A 207 -11.82 -18.46 24.55
C SER A 207 -11.06 -19.80 24.57
N MET A 208 -10.03 -19.95 23.75
CA MET A 208 -9.25 -21.19 23.66
C MET A 208 -8.18 -21.22 24.77
N PRO A 209 -8.10 -22.28 25.58
CA PRO A 209 -7.07 -22.42 26.61
C PRO A 209 -5.64 -22.25 26.09
N GLU A 210 -5.38 -22.72 24.86
CA GLU A 210 -4.08 -22.61 24.19
C GLU A 210 -3.71 -21.17 23.86
N PHE A 211 -4.69 -20.33 23.54
CA PHE A 211 -4.46 -18.90 23.32
C PHE A 211 -3.99 -18.24 24.62
N GLU A 212 -4.71 -18.49 25.71
CA GLU A 212 -4.37 -18.00 27.05
C GLU A 212 -3.00 -18.51 27.51
N GLU A 213 -2.63 -19.75 27.20
CA GLU A 213 -1.29 -20.27 27.49
C GLU A 213 -0.20 -19.46 26.76
N ILE A 214 -0.42 -19.14 25.47
CA ILE A 214 0.53 -18.41 24.65
C ILE A 214 0.67 -16.96 25.13
N VAL A 215 -0.45 -16.27 25.39
CA VAL A 215 -0.46 -14.82 25.67
C VAL A 215 -0.44 -14.47 27.16
N GLY A 216 -0.86 -15.37 28.05
CA GLY A 216 -0.96 -15.11 29.49
C GLY A 216 0.40 -15.08 30.19
N GLY A 217 1.40 -15.76 29.63
CA GLY A 217 2.70 -15.96 30.27
C GLY A 217 2.57 -16.82 31.53
N LYS A 218 3.55 -17.69 31.81
CA LYS A 218 3.63 -18.30 33.15
C LYS A 218 3.99 -17.21 34.16
N GLY A 219 2.95 -16.54 34.67
CA GLY A 219 2.96 -15.54 35.72
C GLY A 219 1.93 -15.83 36.81
N ARG A 220 1.46 -17.09 36.94
CA ARG A 220 0.95 -17.60 38.23
C ARG A 220 2.16 -18.11 39.04
N GLY A 221 3.01 -17.19 39.46
CA GLY A 221 4.13 -17.41 40.38
C GLY A 221 3.99 -16.51 41.61
N GLY A 222 2.76 -16.37 42.10
CA GLY A 222 2.40 -15.46 43.18
C GLY A 222 0.99 -15.72 43.67
N ALA A 223 0.69 -16.97 43.99
CA ALA A 223 -0.45 -17.31 44.84
C ALA A 223 0.03 -18.32 45.87
N VAL A 224 0.19 -17.80 47.10
CA VAL A 224 -0.04 -18.48 48.37
C VAL A 224 0.89 -19.67 48.68
N GLU A 225 1.92 -19.42 49.48
CA GLU A 225 2.33 -20.34 50.53
C GLU A 225 2.29 -19.59 51.86
N GLU A 226 1.38 -20.07 52.72
CA GLU A 226 1.19 -19.96 54.18
C GLU A 226 1.46 -18.65 54.94
#